data_AF-A0A974RVY9-F1
#
_entry.id   AF-A0A974RVY9-F1
#
_cell.length_a   1.000
_cell.length_b   1.000
_cell.length_c   1.000
_cell.angle_alpha   90.00
_cell.angle_beta   90.00
_cell.angle_gamma   90.00
#
_symmetry.space_group_name_H-M   'P 1'
#
loop_
_entity.id
_entity.type
_entity.pdbx_description
1 polymer ?
#
loop_
_entity_poly.entity_id
_entity_poly.type
_entity_poly.pdbx_seq_one_letter_code
_entity_poly.pdbx_strand_id
1 'polypeptide(L)'
;MRISIFILCFLLVGCIPSKVIITPDTLPDAIVGELYYTEIEINGGSGPVTASGFQSTSTSNRLWVEVNPTKTARFYNSLIVHGKPINTETITVKIKGHTIPTLFLGEASFEKTYVIKVKERQ
;
A
#
# COMPACT_ATOMS: atom_id res chain seq x y z
N MET A 1 42.01 -26.42 25.53
CA MET A 1 41.07 -25.28 25.59
C MET A 1 40.48 -25.04 24.21
N ARG A 2 39.35 -25.68 23.89
CA ARG A 2 38.68 -25.63 22.57
C ARG A 2 37.23 -25.21 22.73
N ILE A 3 36.99 -24.02 23.28
CA ILE A 3 35.65 -23.41 23.35
C ILE A 3 35.88 -21.91 23.23
N SER A 4 36.07 -21.39 22.02
CA SER A 4 36.14 -19.93 21.84
C SER A 4 35.76 -19.44 20.44
N ILE A 5 34.92 -20.19 19.70
CA ILE A 5 34.42 -19.79 18.37
C ILE A 5 32.89 -19.88 18.26
N PHE A 6 32.16 -20.35 19.27
CA PHE A 6 30.70 -20.56 19.14
C PHE A 6 29.82 -19.35 19.51
N ILE A 7 30.40 -18.26 20.02
CA ILE A 7 29.63 -17.12 20.58
C ILE A 7 29.55 -15.91 19.62
N LEU A 8 30.27 -15.93 18.49
CA LEU A 8 30.30 -14.78 17.58
C LEU A 8 29.19 -14.79 16.51
N CYS A 9 28.47 -15.90 16.32
CA CYS A 9 27.38 -15.99 15.33
C CYS A 9 26.01 -15.47 15.82
N PHE A 10 25.82 -15.24 17.13
CA PHE A 10 24.51 -14.79 17.66
C PHE A 10 24.30 -13.27 17.64
N LEU A 11 25.35 -12.47 17.38
CA LEU A 11 25.28 -11.00 17.42
C LEU A 11 24.96 -10.36 16.05
N LEU A 12 24.79 -11.18 15.01
CA LEU A 12 24.36 -10.74 13.68
C LEU A 12 22.90 -11.10 13.40
N VAL A 13 22.03 -11.06 14.41
CA VAL A 13 20.58 -10.92 14.16
C VAL A 13 20.35 -9.46 13.75
N GLY A 14 20.86 -9.10 12.57
CA GLY A 14 20.57 -7.83 11.92
C GLY A 14 19.06 -7.75 11.75
N CYS A 15 18.47 -6.62 12.15
CA CYS A 15 17.08 -6.32 11.91
C CYS A 15 16.80 -6.52 10.41
N ILE A 16 16.08 -7.60 10.07
CA ILE A 16 15.67 -7.82 8.67
C ILE A 16 14.62 -6.74 8.39
N PRO A 17 14.88 -5.80 7.46
CA PRO A 17 13.89 -4.79 7.12
C PRO A 17 12.67 -5.48 6.55
N SER A 18 11.55 -5.31 7.22
CA SER A 18 10.25 -5.82 6.80
C SER A 18 9.80 -5.06 5.55
N LYS A 19 9.97 -5.67 4.38
CA LYS A 19 9.61 -5.04 3.11
C LYS A 19 8.11 -5.15 2.86
N VAL A 20 7.44 -4.01 2.71
CA VAL A 20 6.06 -3.93 2.21
C VAL A 20 6.05 -4.03 0.69
N ILE A 21 5.10 -4.78 0.16
CA ILE A 21 4.88 -5.01 -1.27
C ILE A 21 3.47 -4.50 -1.59
N ILE A 22 3.34 -3.66 -2.61
CA ILE A 22 2.05 -3.06 -2.99
C ILE A 22 1.76 -3.45 -4.43
N THR A 23 0.60 -4.07 -4.66
CA THR A 23 0.18 -4.59 -5.96
C THR A 23 -1.20 -4.06 -6.33
N PRO A 24 -1.48 -3.74 -7.60
CA PRO A 24 -0.54 -3.78 -8.74
C PRO A 24 0.48 -2.64 -8.70
N ASP A 25 1.53 -2.71 -9.52
CA ASP A 25 2.54 -1.65 -9.58
C ASP A 25 2.04 -0.36 -10.23
N THR A 26 1.09 -0.49 -11.15
CA THR A 26 0.41 0.58 -11.87
C THR A 26 -1.08 0.32 -11.90
N LEU A 27 -1.87 1.39 -11.96
CA LEU A 27 -3.33 1.30 -12.12
C LEU A 27 -3.71 1.50 -13.60
N PRO A 28 -4.82 0.91 -14.07
CA PRO A 28 -5.30 1.12 -15.43
C PRO A 28 -5.68 2.58 -15.69
N ASP A 29 -5.68 2.98 -16.96
CA ASP A 29 -6.20 4.29 -17.36
C ASP A 29 -7.72 4.35 -17.13
N ALA A 30 -8.24 5.53 -16.82
CA ALA A 30 -9.67 5.79 -16.70
C ALA A 30 -10.26 6.40 -17.97
N ILE A 31 -11.58 6.33 -18.11
CA ILE A 31 -12.33 6.95 -19.22
C ILE A 31 -13.28 8.00 -18.65
N VAL A 32 -13.36 9.16 -19.30
CA VAL A 32 -14.27 10.24 -18.91
C VAL A 32 -15.71 9.75 -18.88
N GLY A 33 -16.38 9.99 -17.75
CA GLY A 33 -17.78 9.69 -17.55
C GLY A 33 -18.08 8.20 -17.37
N GLU A 34 -17.08 7.35 -17.18
CA GLU A 34 -17.24 5.93 -16.83
C GLU A 34 -16.89 5.66 -15.38
N LEU A 35 -17.51 4.62 -14.81
CA LEU A 35 -17.16 4.16 -13.47
C LEU A 35 -15.78 3.51 -13.53
N TYR A 36 -14.88 4.05 -12.71
CA TYR A 36 -13.55 3.52 -12.49
C TYR A 36 -13.55 2.68 -11.22
N TYR A 37 -12.93 1.51 -11.27
CA TYR A 37 -12.79 0.60 -10.14
C TYR A 37 -11.53 -0.25 -10.30
N THR A 38 -10.68 -0.27 -9.28
CA THR A 38 -9.52 -1.16 -9.20
C THR A 38 -9.17 -1.44 -7.75
N GLU A 39 -8.57 -2.59 -7.49
CA GLU A 39 -8.11 -2.99 -6.17
C GLU A 39 -6.61 -2.76 -6.02
N ILE A 40 -6.19 -2.45 -4.79
CA ILE A 40 -4.78 -2.41 -4.37
C ILE A 40 -4.65 -3.32 -3.16
N GLU A 41 -3.69 -4.22 -3.21
CA GLU A 41 -3.31 -5.11 -2.12
C GLU A 41 -1.94 -4.70 -1.57
N ILE A 42 -1.84 -4.62 -0.25
CA ILE A 42 -0.64 -4.30 0.52
C ILE A 42 -0.25 -5.57 1.27
N ASN A 43 0.85 -6.17 0.86
CA ASN A 43 1.36 -7.45 1.34
C ASN A 43 2.75 -7.28 1.96
N GLY A 44 3.25 -8.35 2.59
CA GLY A 44 4.56 -8.35 3.23
C GLY A 44 4.61 -7.46 4.48
N GLY A 45 5.78 -6.94 4.79
CA GLY A 45 6.04 -6.20 6.03
C GLY A 45 6.05 -7.10 7.26
N SER A 46 5.87 -6.50 8.43
CA SER A 46 5.90 -7.22 9.72
C SER A 46 4.55 -7.74 10.18
N GLY A 47 3.47 -7.28 9.55
CA GLY A 47 2.11 -7.52 9.99
C GLY A 47 1.10 -6.70 9.20
N PRO A 48 -0.17 -6.68 9.61
CA PRO A 48 -1.20 -5.93 8.91
C PRO A 48 -1.02 -4.42 9.04
N VAL A 49 -1.60 -3.67 8.11
CA VAL A 49 -1.59 -2.20 8.11
C VAL A 49 -2.60 -1.69 9.13
N THR A 50 -2.16 -0.81 10.02
CA THR A 50 -3.02 -0.18 11.03
C THR A 50 -3.72 1.07 10.48
N ALA A 51 -4.94 1.30 10.96
CA ALA A 51 -5.73 2.51 10.66
C ALA A 51 -5.00 3.80 11.05
N SER A 52 -4.30 3.80 12.18
CA SER A 52 -3.65 5.00 12.74
C SER A 52 -2.56 5.57 11.83
N GLY A 53 -1.98 4.75 10.98
CA GLY A 53 -0.94 5.14 10.03
C GLY A 53 -1.42 5.40 8.62
N PHE A 54 -2.59 4.86 8.26
CA PHE A 54 -3.03 4.86 6.88
C PHE A 54 -3.56 6.23 6.46
N GLN A 55 -3.03 6.74 5.36
CA GLN A 55 -3.49 7.96 4.72
C GLN A 55 -3.55 7.75 3.21
N SER A 56 -4.63 8.26 2.60
CA SER A 56 -4.79 8.28 1.16
C SER A 56 -5.23 9.66 0.68
N THR A 57 -4.66 10.11 -0.44
CA THR A 57 -5.05 11.37 -1.08
C THR A 57 -5.26 11.16 -2.56
N SER A 58 -6.22 11.87 -3.14
CA SER A 58 -6.46 11.93 -4.59
C SER A 58 -6.46 13.38 -5.04
N THR A 59 -5.91 13.66 -6.21
CA THR A 59 -6.03 14.99 -6.84
C THR A 59 -7.42 15.23 -7.44
N SER A 60 -8.24 14.17 -7.57
CA SER A 60 -9.62 14.27 -8.05
C SER A 60 -10.60 14.25 -6.88
N ASN A 61 -11.66 15.07 -6.98
CA ASN A 61 -12.82 14.98 -6.08
C ASN A 61 -13.88 13.97 -6.58
N ARG A 62 -13.63 13.28 -7.69
CA ARG A 62 -14.52 12.27 -8.26
C ARG A 62 -13.95 10.86 -8.23
N LEU A 63 -12.73 10.68 -7.75
CA LEU A 63 -12.06 9.40 -7.59
C LEU A 63 -11.31 9.40 -6.25
N TRP A 64 -11.59 8.42 -5.40
CA TRP A 64 -11.01 8.32 -4.05
C TRP A 64 -10.60 6.88 -3.74
N VAL A 65 -9.92 6.73 -2.60
CA VAL A 65 -9.47 5.45 -2.07
C VAL A 65 -10.29 5.14 -0.83
N GLU A 66 -10.70 3.89 -0.67
CA GLU A 66 -11.31 3.37 0.54
C GLU A 66 -10.78 1.98 0.87
N VAL A 67 -10.99 1.53 2.11
CA VAL A 67 -10.67 0.16 2.51
C VAL A 67 -11.72 -0.77 1.93
N ASN A 68 -11.29 -1.90 1.36
CA ASN A 68 -12.22 -2.88 0.82
C ASN A 68 -13.11 -3.44 1.95
N PRO A 69 -14.43 -3.20 1.94
CA PRO A 69 -15.32 -3.55 3.05
C PRO A 69 -15.56 -5.05 3.18
N THR A 70 -15.26 -5.82 2.13
CA THR A 70 -15.39 -7.29 2.15
C THR A 70 -14.23 -7.96 2.91
N LYS A 71 -13.15 -7.22 3.16
CA LYS A 71 -12.02 -7.65 3.97
C LYS A 71 -12.19 -7.09 5.38
N THR A 72 -11.61 -7.76 6.37
CA THR A 72 -11.73 -7.33 7.78
C THR A 72 -11.22 -5.91 7.95
N ALA A 73 -12.13 -4.96 8.21
CA ALA A 73 -11.85 -3.52 8.29
C ALA A 73 -10.79 -3.11 9.34
N ARG A 74 -10.37 -4.05 10.21
CA ARG A 74 -9.23 -3.85 11.13
C ARG A 74 -7.89 -3.74 10.41
N PHE A 75 -7.78 -4.25 9.19
CA PHE A 75 -6.51 -4.36 8.46
C PHE A 75 -6.63 -3.68 7.10
N TYR A 76 -5.86 -2.62 6.90
CA TYR A 76 -5.91 -1.75 5.73
C TYR A 76 -5.06 -2.31 4.59
N ASN A 77 -5.00 -3.64 4.48
CA ASN A 77 -4.19 -4.36 3.50
C ASN A 77 -4.86 -4.45 2.13
N SER A 78 -6.16 -4.19 2.04
CA SER A 78 -6.92 -4.22 0.78
C SER A 78 -7.68 -2.92 0.61
N LEU A 79 -7.45 -2.24 -0.51
CA LEU A 79 -7.99 -0.94 -0.83
C LEU A 79 -8.71 -0.99 -2.17
N ILE A 80 -9.72 -0.16 -2.31
CA ILE A 80 -10.43 0.10 -3.56
C ILE A 80 -10.13 1.52 -3.98
N VAL A 81 -9.73 1.70 -5.24
CA VAL A 81 -9.70 3.00 -5.89
C VAL A 81 -10.87 3.04 -6.86
N HIS A 82 -11.82 3.95 -6.60
CA HIS A 82 -13.01 4.05 -7.44
C HIS A 82 -13.51 5.47 -7.60
N GLY A 83 -14.38 5.65 -8.58
CA GLY A 83 -14.92 6.96 -8.88
C GLY A 83 -15.48 7.09 -10.28
N LYS A 84 -15.72 8.33 -10.70
CA LYS A 84 -16.20 8.67 -12.04
C LYS A 84 -15.55 9.97 -12.53
N PRO A 85 -14.36 9.90 -13.13
CA PRO A 85 -13.69 11.07 -13.70
C PRO A 85 -14.58 11.80 -14.71
N ILE A 86 -14.48 13.13 -14.78
CA ILE A 86 -15.33 13.97 -15.66
C ILE A 86 -14.54 14.83 -16.64
N ASN A 87 -13.23 14.92 -16.46
CA ASN A 87 -12.29 15.64 -17.31
C ASN A 87 -11.09 14.73 -17.63
N THR A 88 -10.30 15.10 -18.62
CA THR A 88 -9.11 14.35 -19.08
C THR A 88 -7.86 14.65 -18.26
N GLU A 89 -8.00 15.31 -17.11
CA GLU A 89 -6.88 15.62 -16.23
C GLU A 89 -6.32 14.34 -15.62
N THR A 90 -4.99 14.26 -15.51
CA THR A 90 -4.34 13.11 -14.89
C THR A 90 -4.61 13.10 -13.39
N ILE A 91 -5.01 11.94 -12.87
CA ILE A 91 -5.33 11.76 -11.46
C ILE A 91 -4.13 11.12 -10.75
N THR A 92 -3.66 11.76 -9.68
CA THR A 92 -2.63 11.20 -8.81
C THR A 92 -3.28 10.69 -7.53
N VAL A 93 -3.06 9.41 -7.23
CA VAL A 93 -3.49 8.77 -5.98
C VAL A 93 -2.25 8.43 -5.17
N LYS A 94 -2.17 8.92 -3.93
CA LYS A 94 -1.09 8.57 -3.00
C LYS A 94 -1.66 7.77 -1.84
N ILE A 95 -0.97 6.71 -1.47
CA ILE A 95 -1.24 5.93 -0.26
C ILE A 95 0.04 5.85 0.56
N LYS A 96 -0.08 5.97 1.88
CA LYS A 96 1.02 5.78 2.81
C LYS A 96 0.52 5.17 4.11
N GLY A 97 1.39 4.49 4.82
CA GLY A 97 1.05 3.88 6.10
C GLY A 97 2.20 3.10 6.73
N HIS A 98 1.89 2.40 7.81
CA HIS A 98 2.81 1.51 8.48
C HIS A 98 2.15 0.18 8.89
N THR A 99 2.96 -0.88 8.94
CA THR A 99 2.54 -2.19 9.44
C THR A 99 2.70 -2.27 10.94
N ILE A 100 1.85 -3.06 11.61
CA ILE A 100 2.02 -3.41 13.01
C ILE A 100 3.33 -4.23 13.16
N PRO A 101 4.24 -3.86 14.08
CA PRO A 101 5.45 -4.63 14.33
C PRO A 101 5.12 -5.99 14.95
N THR A 102 6.00 -6.97 14.74
CA THR A 102 5.94 -8.28 15.43
C THR A 102 7.15 -8.44 16.35
N LEU A 103 7.14 -9.50 17.16
CA LEU A 103 8.23 -9.82 18.09
C LEU A 103 9.61 -9.91 17.39
N PHE A 104 9.63 -10.24 16.10
CA PHE A 104 10.85 -10.51 15.33
C PHE A 104 11.15 -9.45 14.26
N LEU A 105 10.19 -8.59 13.92
CA LEU A 105 10.31 -7.62 12.84
C LEU A 105 9.75 -6.26 13.29
N GLY A 106 10.56 -5.21 13.16
CA GLY A 106 10.15 -3.83 13.48
C GLY A 106 9.04 -3.32 12.56
N GLU A 107 8.51 -2.13 12.82
CA GLU A 107 7.49 -1.54 11.93
C GLU A 107 8.03 -1.32 10.51
N ALA A 108 7.17 -1.48 9.51
CA ALA A 108 7.50 -1.15 8.13
C ALA A 108 6.63 0.01 7.67
N SER A 109 7.27 1.12 7.28
CA SER A 109 6.59 2.22 6.61
C SER A 109 6.54 2.01 5.10
N PHE A 110 5.49 2.50 4.46
CA PHE A 110 5.38 2.50 3.00
C PHE A 110 4.73 3.78 2.49
N GLU A 111 5.09 4.13 1.26
CA GLU A 111 4.44 5.17 0.47
C GLU A 111 4.43 4.72 -1.00
N LYS A 112 3.29 4.92 -1.67
CA LYS A 112 3.13 4.63 -3.11
C LYS A 112 2.30 5.73 -3.74
N THR A 113 2.76 6.20 -4.89
CA THR A 113 2.05 7.15 -5.75
C THR A 113 1.67 6.45 -7.04
N TYR A 114 0.39 6.50 -7.39
CA TYR A 114 -0.16 6.05 -8.66
C TYR A 114 -0.54 7.25 -9.51
N VAL A 115 -0.34 7.09 -10.82
CA VAL A 115 -0.71 8.06 -11.84
C VAL A 115 -1.71 7.37 -12.76
N ILE A 116 -2.94 7.86 -12.80
CA ILE A 116 -4.03 7.36 -13.64
C ILE A 116 -4.23 8.38 -14.76
N LYS A 117 -3.99 7.97 -16.00
CA LYS A 117 -4.33 8.81 -17.16
C LYS A 117 -5.82 8.72 -17.40
N VAL A 118 -6.46 9.84 -17.73
CA VAL A 118 -7.89 9.87 -18.06
C VAL A 118 -8.05 10.17 -19.55
N LYS A 119 -8.71 9.25 -20.25
CA LYS A 119 -8.92 9.30 -21.70
C LYS A 119 -10.34 9.75 -22.03
N GLU A 120 -10.50 10.37 -23.20
CA GLU A 120 -11.83 10.63 -23.73
C GLU A 120 -12.58 9.33 -24.03
N ARG A 121 -13.91 9.40 -23.99
CA ARG A 121 -14.76 8.31 -24.48
C ARG A 121 -14.64 8.27 -26.00
N GLN A 122 -14.31 7.09 -26.54
CA GLN A 122 -14.27 6.85 -27.99
C GLN A 122 -15.67 6.78 -28.59
#